data_AF-A0A0D9RL94-F1
#
_entry.id   AF-A0A0D9RL94-F1
#
_cell.length_a   1.000
_cell.length_b   1.000
_cell.length_c   1.000
_cell.angle_alpha   90.00
_cell.angle_beta   90.00
_cell.angle_gamma   90.00
#
_symmetry.space_group_name_H-M   'P 1'
#
loop_
_entity.id
_entity.type
_entity.pdbx_description
1 polymer ?
#
loop_
_entity_poly.entity_id
_entity_poly.type
_entity_poly.pdbx_seq_one_letter_code
_entity_poly.pdbx_strand_id
1 'polypeptide(L)'
;SLSGRDASRAFVTGDYSEAGLVDDVSDLSSSEMLTLQHWLSFYEKNYVCVGRVIGRFYGEDGLPTPALTQVEAMITRGLEANKLELQEKQTFPPCNTEWSSARGSRLWCSQKSGGVSRDWIGVPRKLYQPGAKEPRCVCVRTTGPPSDQMPDSPPHRNRGDLDHPNLAEYTGCPPLAITCSFPL
;
A
#
# COMPACT_ATOMS: atom_id res chain seq x y z
N SER A 1 -21.50 4.67 -26.97
CA SER A 1 -22.56 4.27 -26.01
C SER A 1 -22.04 3.08 -25.22
N LEU A 2 -22.29 3.01 -23.90
CA LEU A 2 -21.83 1.91 -23.01
C LEU A 2 -22.73 0.67 -23.06
N SER A 3 -23.90 0.76 -23.68
CA SER A 3 -24.89 -0.31 -23.68
C SER A 3 -24.41 -1.55 -24.43
N GLY A 4 -24.36 -2.69 -23.74
CA GLY A 4 -24.03 -3.99 -24.32
C GLY A 4 -22.55 -4.19 -24.67
N ARG A 5 -21.66 -3.35 -24.14
CA ARG A 5 -20.21 -3.48 -24.32
C ARG A 5 -19.51 -3.67 -22.98
N ASP A 6 -18.36 -4.34 -23.02
CA ASP A 6 -17.45 -4.35 -21.88
C ASP A 6 -16.72 -3.00 -21.81
N ALA A 7 -16.96 -2.26 -20.73
CA ALA A 7 -16.37 -0.95 -20.48
C ALA A 7 -15.35 -0.98 -19.33
N SER A 8 -14.88 -2.18 -18.93
CA SER A 8 -13.99 -2.37 -17.78
C SER A 8 -12.77 -1.45 -17.82
N ARG A 9 -12.08 -1.37 -18.97
CA ARG A 9 -10.92 -0.49 -19.14
C ARG A 9 -11.28 1.00 -19.04
N ALA A 10 -12.42 1.40 -19.61
CA ALA A 10 -12.85 2.80 -19.62
C ALA A 10 -13.18 3.30 -18.20
N PHE A 11 -13.69 2.43 -17.31
CA PHE A 11 -13.88 2.78 -15.90
C PHE A 11 -12.57 3.09 -15.16
N VAL A 12 -11.46 2.50 -15.59
CA VAL A 12 -10.15 2.73 -14.98
C VAL A 12 -9.46 3.94 -15.60
N THR A 13 -9.44 4.02 -16.93
CA THR A 13 -8.69 5.03 -17.68
C THR A 13 -9.43 6.36 -17.85
N GLY A 14 -10.76 6.35 -17.74
CA GLY A 14 -11.62 7.49 -18.04
C GLY A 14 -11.80 7.75 -19.54
N ASP A 15 -11.23 6.93 -20.42
CA ASP A 15 -11.40 7.06 -21.88
C ASP A 15 -12.65 6.31 -22.36
N TYR A 16 -13.72 7.07 -22.59
CA TYR A 16 -15.00 6.57 -23.10
C TYR A 16 -15.17 6.74 -24.62
N SER A 17 -14.08 7.05 -25.34
CA SER A 17 -14.08 7.05 -26.82
C SER A 17 -14.14 5.63 -27.37
N GLU A 18 -14.44 5.47 -28.66
CA GLU A 18 -14.42 4.13 -29.31
C GLU A 18 -13.04 3.45 -29.21
N ALA A 19 -11.95 4.21 -29.09
CA ALA A 19 -10.61 3.68 -28.88
C ALA A 19 -10.38 3.19 -27.43
N GLY A 20 -11.03 3.81 -26.46
CA GLY A 20 -10.93 3.45 -25.03
C GLY A 20 -11.93 2.38 -24.57
N LEU A 21 -13.03 2.18 -25.30
CA LEU A 21 -14.04 1.14 -25.07
C LEU A 21 -13.59 -0.23 -25.56
N VAL A 22 -12.46 -0.70 -25.05
CA VAL A 22 -11.91 -2.04 -25.28
C VAL A 22 -11.95 -2.87 -24.00
N ASP A 23 -12.06 -4.19 -24.17
CA ASP A 23 -12.19 -5.16 -23.08
C ASP A 23 -10.84 -5.61 -22.49
N ASP A 24 -9.73 -5.27 -23.14
CA ASP A 24 -8.40 -5.67 -22.72
C ASP A 24 -7.92 -4.82 -21.54
N VAL A 25 -7.57 -5.49 -20.44
CA VAL A 25 -7.06 -4.89 -19.19
C VAL A 25 -5.70 -5.47 -18.81
N SER A 26 -5.07 -6.26 -19.70
CA SER A 26 -3.85 -7.00 -19.39
C SER A 26 -2.61 -6.12 -19.16
N ASP A 27 -2.63 -4.88 -19.63
CA ASP A 27 -1.58 -3.88 -19.48
C ASP A 27 -1.82 -2.92 -18.30
N LEU A 28 -2.92 -3.08 -17.56
CA LEU A 28 -3.19 -2.28 -16.36
C LEU A 28 -2.20 -2.62 -15.24
N SER A 29 -1.73 -1.59 -14.55
CA SER A 29 -0.93 -1.74 -13.33
C SER A 29 -1.73 -2.36 -12.19
N SER A 30 -1.05 -2.86 -11.15
CA SER A 30 -1.72 -3.41 -9.97
C SER A 30 -2.68 -2.41 -9.30
N SER A 31 -2.33 -1.12 -9.23
CA SER A 31 -3.21 -0.07 -8.70
C SER A 31 -4.45 0.18 -9.55
N GLU A 32 -4.31 0.08 -10.87
CA GLU A 32 -5.41 0.21 -11.83
C GLU A 32 -6.36 -1.00 -11.75
N MET A 33 -5.81 -2.19 -11.57
CA MET A 33 -6.62 -3.40 -11.32
C MET A 33 -7.42 -3.31 -10.02
N LEU A 34 -6.84 -2.71 -8.96
CA LEU A 34 -7.60 -2.43 -7.73
C LEU A 34 -8.70 -1.39 -7.95
N THR A 35 -8.46 -0.39 -8.80
CA THR A 35 -9.50 0.56 -9.21
C THR A 35 -10.63 -0.15 -9.96
N LEU A 36 -10.32 -1.07 -10.87
CA LEU A 36 -11.31 -1.90 -11.55
C LEU A 36 -12.14 -2.72 -10.55
N GLN A 37 -11.48 -3.35 -9.58
CA GLN A 37 -12.17 -4.11 -8.52
C GLN A 37 -13.11 -3.21 -7.69
N HIS A 38 -12.71 -1.97 -7.39
CA HIS A 38 -13.58 -1.01 -6.70
C HIS A 38 -14.84 -0.68 -7.52
N TRP A 39 -14.70 -0.48 -8.83
CA TRP A 39 -15.84 -0.27 -9.73
C TRP A 39 -16.75 -1.50 -9.78
N LEU A 40 -16.17 -2.71 -9.90
CA LEU A 40 -16.95 -3.95 -9.86
C LEU A 40 -17.78 -4.05 -8.57
N SER A 41 -17.14 -3.88 -7.41
CA SER A 41 -17.82 -3.91 -6.11
C SER A 41 -18.87 -2.80 -5.95
N PHE A 42 -18.63 -1.62 -6.52
CA PHE A 42 -19.63 -0.56 -6.56
C PHE A 42 -20.86 -1.00 -7.36
N TYR A 43 -20.69 -1.57 -8.56
CA TYR A 43 -21.83 -1.99 -9.38
C TYR A 43 -22.58 -3.18 -8.80
N GLU A 44 -21.87 -4.19 -8.28
CA GLU A 44 -22.50 -5.35 -7.61
C GLU A 44 -23.34 -4.94 -6.39
N LYS A 45 -22.91 -3.91 -5.66
CA LYS A 45 -23.64 -3.39 -4.51
C LYS A 45 -24.86 -2.57 -4.89
N ASN A 46 -24.79 -1.83 -6.00
CA ASN A 46 -25.80 -0.81 -6.34
C ASN A 46 -26.75 -1.24 -7.47
N TYR A 47 -26.47 -2.33 -8.19
CA TYR A 47 -27.25 -2.79 -9.33
C TYR A 47 -27.46 -4.30 -9.29
N VAL A 48 -28.58 -4.75 -9.84
CA VAL A 48 -28.87 -6.19 -9.99
C VAL A 48 -28.08 -6.73 -11.18
N CYS A 49 -27.28 -7.76 -10.95
CA CYS A 49 -26.61 -8.49 -12.01
C CYS A 49 -27.64 -9.34 -12.79
N VAL A 50 -27.83 -9.04 -14.08
CA VAL A 50 -28.83 -9.70 -14.95
C VAL A 50 -28.22 -10.74 -15.91
N GLY A 51 -26.90 -10.89 -15.91
CA GLY A 51 -26.20 -11.82 -16.80
C GLY A 51 -24.72 -11.50 -16.95
N ARG A 52 -24.07 -12.19 -17.88
CA ARG A 52 -22.65 -12.02 -18.24
C ARG A 52 -22.54 -11.60 -19.70
N VAL A 53 -21.55 -10.78 -20.01
CA VAL A 53 -21.24 -10.38 -21.39
C VAL A 53 -20.37 -11.46 -22.03
N ILE A 54 -20.84 -12.04 -23.13
CA ILE A 54 -20.06 -12.98 -23.94
C ILE A 54 -18.89 -12.20 -24.57
N GLY A 55 -17.66 -12.66 -24.37
CA GLY A 55 -16.46 -11.99 -24.84
C GLY A 55 -15.19 -12.47 -24.14
N ARG A 56 -14.26 -11.54 -23.87
CA ARG A 56 -12.94 -11.87 -23.30
C ARG A 56 -13.03 -12.62 -21.99
N PHE A 57 -13.95 -12.27 -21.09
CA PHE A 57 -14.01 -12.84 -19.74
C PHE A 57 -14.97 -14.02 -19.59
N TYR A 58 -15.99 -14.13 -20.44
CA TYR A 58 -16.96 -15.22 -20.42
C TYR A 58 -17.25 -15.75 -21.82
N GLY A 59 -17.26 -17.08 -21.98
CA GLY A 59 -17.61 -17.75 -23.22
C GLY A 59 -19.12 -17.75 -23.51
N GLU A 60 -19.50 -18.24 -24.69
CA GLU A 60 -20.91 -18.44 -25.08
C GLU A 60 -21.63 -19.45 -24.16
N ASP A 61 -20.88 -20.36 -23.55
CA ASP A 61 -21.34 -21.31 -22.53
C ASP A 61 -21.54 -20.67 -21.15
N GLY A 62 -21.21 -19.37 -21.01
CA GLY A 62 -21.27 -18.62 -19.76
C GLY A 62 -20.15 -18.96 -18.78
N LEU A 63 -19.17 -19.79 -19.17
CA LEU A 63 -18.04 -20.18 -18.34
C LEU A 63 -16.93 -19.11 -18.36
N PRO A 64 -16.18 -18.96 -17.26
CA PRO A 64 -15.06 -18.03 -17.20
C PRO A 64 -13.96 -18.46 -18.17
N THR A 65 -13.34 -17.49 -18.85
CA THR A 65 -12.18 -17.74 -19.71
C THR A 65 -10.87 -17.69 -18.90
N PRO A 66 -9.75 -18.17 -19.46
CA PRO A 66 -8.43 -17.98 -18.85
C PRO A 66 -8.04 -16.53 -18.61
N ALA A 67 -8.58 -15.58 -19.41
CA ALA A 67 -8.31 -14.16 -19.23
C ALA A 67 -8.93 -13.63 -17.93
N LEU A 68 -10.15 -14.06 -17.60
CA LEU A 68 -10.80 -13.69 -16.33
C LEU A 68 -10.01 -14.21 -15.13
N THR A 69 -9.57 -15.49 -15.17
CA THR A 69 -8.77 -16.07 -14.10
C THR A 69 -7.46 -15.31 -13.86
N GLN A 70 -6.81 -14.81 -14.92
CA GLN A 70 -5.60 -14.00 -14.80
C GLN A 70 -5.89 -12.64 -14.14
N VAL A 71 -6.97 -11.99 -14.55
CA VAL A 71 -7.43 -10.71 -13.96
C VAL A 71 -7.75 -10.87 -12.48
N GLU A 72 -8.52 -11.89 -12.11
CA GLU A 72 -8.85 -12.20 -10.71
C GLU A 72 -7.58 -12.45 -9.89
N ALA A 73 -6.64 -13.24 -10.40
CA ALA A 73 -5.37 -13.50 -9.72
C ALA A 73 -4.48 -12.23 -9.57
N MET A 74 -4.53 -11.29 -10.51
CA MET A 74 -3.85 -10.00 -10.38
C MET A 74 -4.50 -9.14 -9.30
N ILE A 75 -5.83 -9.08 -9.26
CA ILE A 75 -6.59 -8.34 -8.24
C ILE A 75 -6.33 -8.92 -6.85
N THR A 76 -6.42 -10.24 -6.69
CA THR A 76 -6.17 -10.91 -5.40
C THR A 76 -4.78 -10.58 -4.88
N ARG A 77 -3.73 -10.71 -5.71
CA ARG A 77 -2.36 -10.33 -5.34
C ARG A 77 -2.25 -8.85 -4.98
N GLY A 78 -2.91 -7.97 -5.72
CA GLY A 78 -2.94 -6.53 -5.42
C GLY A 78 -3.58 -6.22 -4.07
N LEU A 79 -4.69 -6.89 -3.74
CA LEU A 79 -5.40 -6.72 -2.47
C LEU A 79 -4.56 -7.21 -1.29
N GLU A 80 -3.91 -8.36 -1.44
CA GLU A 80 -3.00 -8.91 -0.43
C GLU A 80 -1.80 -7.98 -0.21
N ALA A 81 -1.16 -7.50 -1.28
CA ALA A 81 -0.05 -6.57 -1.19
C ALA A 81 -0.45 -5.25 -0.51
N ASN A 82 -1.59 -4.66 -0.89
CA ASN A 82 -2.11 -3.44 -0.28
C ASN A 82 -2.43 -3.65 1.22
N LYS A 83 -3.00 -4.80 1.58
CA LYS A 83 -3.25 -5.15 3.00
C LYS A 83 -1.95 -5.24 3.80
N LEU A 84 -0.92 -5.89 3.25
CA LEU A 84 0.40 -5.99 3.89
C LEU A 84 1.07 -4.62 4.03
N GLU A 85 1.01 -3.80 2.98
CA GLU A 85 1.53 -2.42 3.01
C GLU A 85 0.83 -1.58 4.09
N LEU A 86 -0.51 -1.68 4.19
CA LEU A 86 -1.27 -0.97 5.21
C LEU A 86 -0.90 -1.43 6.62
N GLN A 87 -0.74 -2.74 6.84
CA GLN A 87 -0.29 -3.29 8.13
C GLN A 87 1.11 -2.79 8.48
N GLU A 88 2.06 -2.85 7.55
CA GLU A 88 3.42 -2.33 7.75
C GLU A 88 3.39 -0.82 8.02
N LYS A 89 2.52 -0.06 7.36
CA LYS A 89 2.34 1.38 7.59
C LYS A 89 1.79 1.70 8.97
N GLN A 90 0.96 0.83 9.56
CA GLN A 90 0.50 0.99 10.95
C GLN A 90 1.65 0.77 11.95
N THR A 91 2.51 -0.22 11.69
CA THR A 91 3.68 -0.52 12.53
C THR A 91 4.81 0.50 12.36
N PHE A 92 5.13 0.83 11.11
CA PHE A 92 6.24 1.68 10.68
C PHE A 92 5.75 2.82 9.76
N PRO A 93 4.96 3.76 10.30
CA PRO A 93 4.48 4.90 9.53
C PRO A 93 5.67 5.77 9.08
N PRO A 94 5.63 6.33 7.86
CA PRO A 94 6.65 7.26 7.38
C PRO A 94 6.88 8.44 8.34
N CYS A 95 8.13 8.87 8.47
CA CYS A 95 8.47 10.10 9.18
C CYS A 95 7.87 11.33 8.51
N ASN A 96 7.66 12.39 9.29
CA ASN A 96 7.52 13.72 8.72
C ASN A 96 8.90 14.23 8.29
N THR A 97 8.96 14.94 7.16
CA THR A 97 10.23 15.41 6.58
C THR A 97 10.11 16.86 6.14
N GLU A 98 11.21 17.60 6.29
CA GLU A 98 11.38 18.97 5.80
C GLU A 98 12.79 19.06 5.22
N TRP A 99 12.94 19.73 4.08
CA TRP A 99 14.25 20.07 3.53
C TRP A 99 14.29 21.54 3.15
N SER A 100 15.42 22.19 3.39
CA SER A 100 15.70 23.51 2.84
C SER A 100 17.18 23.68 2.57
N SER A 101 17.52 24.47 1.56
CA SER A 101 18.91 24.79 1.21
C SER A 101 19.69 25.48 2.33
N ALA A 102 19.02 26.17 3.25
CA ALA A 102 19.66 26.87 4.37
C ALA A 102 19.90 25.98 5.59
N ARG A 103 19.06 24.96 5.82
CA ARG A 103 19.05 24.15 7.07
C ARG A 103 19.35 22.67 6.85
N GLY A 104 19.43 22.21 5.60
CA GLY A 104 19.52 20.80 5.25
C GLY A 104 18.21 20.05 5.49
N SER A 105 18.32 18.75 5.81
CA SER A 105 17.18 17.85 6.02
C SER A 105 16.80 17.76 7.49
N ARG A 106 15.50 17.72 7.78
CA ARG A 106 14.95 17.44 9.11
C ARG A 106 13.91 16.33 9.03
N LEU A 107 14.02 15.35 9.91
CA LEU A 107 13.10 14.22 10.05
C LEU A 107 12.52 14.25 11.46
N TRP A 108 11.21 14.03 11.62
CA TRP A 108 10.62 13.91 12.95
C TRP A 108 9.42 13.00 12.99
N CYS A 109 9.13 12.54 14.20
CA CYS A 109 7.96 11.76 14.52
C CYS A 109 7.04 12.55 15.44
N SER A 110 5.74 12.37 15.27
CA SER A 110 4.70 12.92 16.15
C SER A 110 3.57 11.90 16.30
N GLN A 111 2.53 12.24 17.06
CA GLN A 111 1.32 11.41 17.14
C GLN A 111 0.61 11.24 15.78
N LYS A 112 0.95 12.07 14.78
CA LYS A 112 0.48 11.94 13.41
C LYS A 112 1.65 12.01 12.42
N SER A 113 2.01 10.89 11.82
CA SER A 113 3.10 10.81 10.84
C SER A 113 2.71 9.85 9.73
N GLY A 114 3.07 10.16 8.48
CA GLY A 114 2.76 9.31 7.33
C GLY A 114 1.25 9.07 7.09
N GLY A 115 0.38 9.95 7.58
CA GLY A 115 -1.07 9.79 7.51
C GLY A 115 -1.68 8.85 8.55
N VAL A 116 -0.88 8.34 9.51
CA VAL A 116 -1.35 7.48 10.60
C VAL A 116 -1.41 8.28 11.90
N SER A 117 -2.53 8.18 12.63
CA SER A 117 -2.72 8.75 13.97
C SER A 117 -2.57 7.66 15.02
N ARG A 118 -1.85 7.96 16.11
CA ARG A 118 -1.43 6.99 17.13
C ARG A 118 -1.26 7.66 18.49
N ASP A 119 -1.24 6.86 19.55
CA ASP A 119 -1.08 7.29 20.94
C ASP A 119 0.39 7.49 21.37
N TRP A 120 1.35 7.11 20.52
CA TRP A 120 2.79 7.27 20.75
C TRP A 120 3.47 8.13 19.67
N ILE A 121 4.61 8.72 20.02
CA ILE A 121 5.43 9.56 19.12
C ILE A 121 6.54 8.73 18.47
N GLY A 122 7.34 8.03 19.27
CA GLY A 122 8.43 7.21 18.78
C GLY A 122 9.57 8.03 18.15
N VAL A 123 10.47 7.33 17.46
CA VAL A 123 11.74 7.91 16.98
C VAL A 123 11.98 7.61 15.50
N PRO A 124 12.65 8.49 14.75
CA PRO A 124 13.02 8.23 13.38
C PRO A 124 14.04 7.08 13.28
N ARG A 125 13.82 6.14 12.36
CA ARG A 125 14.73 5.06 11.99
C ARG A 125 14.74 4.84 10.48
N LYS A 126 15.86 4.31 9.98
CA LYS A 126 15.99 3.80 8.61
C LYS A 126 15.42 2.40 8.58
N LEU A 127 14.39 2.15 7.77
CA LEU A 127 13.87 0.81 7.49
C LEU A 127 14.39 0.34 6.14
N TYR A 128 15.12 -0.78 6.15
CA TYR A 128 15.60 -1.44 4.94
C TYR A 128 14.60 -2.48 4.46
N GLN A 129 14.15 -2.36 3.23
CA GLN A 129 13.26 -3.32 2.60
C GLN A 129 14.01 -4.10 1.53
N PRO A 130 13.84 -5.44 1.45
CA PRO A 130 14.41 -6.24 0.37
C PRO A 130 14.04 -5.67 -1.00
N GLY A 131 15.04 -5.46 -1.87
CA GLY A 131 14.84 -4.92 -3.22
C GLY A 131 14.75 -3.39 -3.32
N ALA A 132 14.64 -2.65 -2.20
CA ALA A 132 14.72 -1.20 -2.21
C ALA A 132 16.18 -0.73 -2.31
N LYS A 133 16.43 0.30 -3.14
CA LYS A 133 17.78 0.88 -3.31
C LYS A 133 18.21 1.71 -2.10
N GLU A 134 17.26 2.35 -1.43
CA GLU A 134 17.49 3.24 -0.30
C GLU A 134 16.54 2.90 0.85
N PRO A 135 16.98 3.03 2.11
CA PRO A 135 16.09 2.88 3.24
C PRO A 135 15.11 4.05 3.35
N ARG A 136 13.88 3.76 3.78
CA ARG A 136 12.88 4.81 4.07
C ARG A 136 12.92 5.22 5.54
N CYS A 137 12.60 6.48 5.84
CA CYS A 137 12.43 6.92 7.22
C CYS A 137 11.08 6.45 7.77
N VAL A 138 11.11 5.78 8.93
CA VAL A 138 9.91 5.36 9.65
C VAL A 138 9.96 5.79 11.11
N CYS A 139 8.79 6.00 11.69
CA CYS A 139 8.66 6.25 13.12
C CYS A 139 8.46 4.95 13.88
N VAL A 140 9.28 4.73 14.90
CA VAL A 140 9.39 3.44 15.61
C VAL A 140 9.01 3.61 17.08
N ARG A 141 8.13 2.74 17.58
CA ARG A 141 7.68 2.79 18.97
C ARG A 141 8.84 2.36 19.87
N THR A 142 9.04 3.09 20.97
CA THR A 142 10.19 2.86 21.87
C THR A 142 9.81 2.11 23.15
N THR A 143 8.53 1.78 23.33
CA THR A 143 7.98 1.17 24.54
C THR A 143 6.97 0.07 24.23
N GLY A 144 6.77 -0.84 25.19
CA GLY A 144 5.83 -1.95 25.07
C GLY A 144 6.39 -3.16 24.31
N PRO A 145 5.55 -4.16 24.03
CA PRO A 145 5.94 -5.34 23.26
C PRO A 145 6.28 -4.98 21.81
N PRO A 146 7.18 -5.75 21.14
CA PRO A 146 7.36 -5.69 19.69
C PRO A 146 6.07 -6.04 18.96
N SER A 147 5.84 -5.42 17.81
CA SER A 147 4.62 -5.61 17.02
C SER A 147 4.59 -6.93 16.25
N ASP A 148 5.75 -7.56 16.05
CA ASP A 148 5.94 -8.87 15.43
C ASP A 148 6.04 -10.02 16.45
N GLN A 149 5.77 -9.75 17.73
CA GLN A 149 5.90 -10.75 18.78
C GLN A 149 4.92 -11.92 18.56
N MET A 150 5.48 -13.12 18.42
CA MET A 150 4.72 -14.37 18.40
C MET A 150 4.41 -14.84 19.84
N PRO A 151 3.34 -15.62 20.07
CA PRO A 151 2.94 -16.07 21.41
C PRO A 151 4.05 -16.75 22.23
N ASP A 152 4.95 -17.47 21.56
CA ASP A 152 6.05 -18.22 22.20
C ASP A 152 7.37 -17.44 22.24
N SER A 153 7.34 -16.13 21.97
CA SER A 153 8.56 -15.32 21.94
C SER A 153 9.17 -15.15 23.33
N PRO A 154 10.51 -15.08 23.45
CA PRO A 154 11.17 -14.78 24.72
C PRO A 154 10.67 -13.47 25.35
N PRO A 155 10.88 -13.27 26.67
CA PRO A 155 10.51 -12.05 27.35
C PRO A 155 11.11 -10.82 26.67
N HIS A 156 10.27 -9.88 26.23
CA HIS A 156 10.71 -8.65 25.59
C HIS A 156 11.23 -7.63 26.60
N ARG A 157 12.09 -6.72 26.15
CA ARG A 157 12.68 -5.66 26.98
C ARG A 157 11.81 -4.41 27.12
N ASN A 158 10.54 -4.48 26.70
CA ASN A 158 9.62 -3.34 26.64
C ASN A 158 10.17 -2.16 25.81
N ARG A 159 10.91 -2.45 24.74
CA ARG A 159 11.58 -1.46 23.86
C ARG A 159 10.77 -1.15 22.60
N GLY A 160 9.49 -1.54 22.57
CA GLY A 160 8.66 -1.43 21.38
C GLY A 160 9.30 -2.17 20.20
N ASP A 161 9.42 -1.49 19.07
CA ASP A 161 9.90 -2.05 17.81
C ASP A 161 11.37 -1.69 17.52
N LEU A 162 12.09 -1.12 18.49
CA LEU A 162 13.48 -0.67 18.32
C LEU A 162 14.46 -1.78 17.93
N ASP A 163 14.15 -3.02 18.30
CA ASP A 163 15.03 -4.18 18.09
C ASP A 163 14.69 -4.94 16.78
N HIS A 164 13.81 -4.38 15.93
CA HIS A 164 13.46 -4.98 14.64
C HIS A 164 14.68 -5.07 13.70
N PRO A 165 14.96 -6.23 13.08
CA PRO A 165 16.24 -6.52 12.43
C PRO A 165 16.56 -5.64 11.22
N ASN A 166 15.52 -5.08 10.57
CA ASN A 166 15.68 -4.23 9.40
C ASN A 166 15.76 -2.72 9.72
N LEU A 167 15.88 -2.36 11.00
CA LEU A 167 16.00 -0.96 11.41
C LEU A 167 17.46 -0.57 11.66
N ALA A 168 17.80 0.67 11.30
CA ALA A 168 19.05 1.30 11.72
C ALA A 168 18.83 2.74 12.20
N GLU A 169 19.72 3.19 13.08
CA GLU A 169 19.75 4.57 13.56
C GLU A 169 20.33 5.52 12.50
N TYR A 170 19.99 6.80 12.63
CA TYR A 170 20.62 7.86 11.86
C TYR A 170 21.91 8.31 12.54
N THR A 171 23.03 8.28 11.83
CA THR A 171 24.31 8.81 12.30
C THR A 171 24.15 10.29 12.68
N GLY A 172 24.64 10.67 13.86
CA GLY A 172 24.53 12.05 14.36
C GLY A 172 23.17 12.41 14.97
N CYS A 173 22.22 11.48 15.04
CA CYS A 173 20.97 11.68 15.76
C CYS A 173 20.96 10.88 17.08
N PRO A 174 20.60 11.49 18.23
CA PRO A 174 20.49 10.73 19.47
C PRO A 174 19.49 9.57 19.34
N PRO A 175 19.78 8.37 19.91
CA PRO A 175 18.94 7.18 19.73
C PRO A 175 17.46 7.41 20.07
N LEU A 176 17.18 8.20 21.12
CA LEU A 176 15.81 8.44 21.58
C LEU A 176 15.23 9.79 21.13
N ALA A 177 15.88 10.49 20.21
CA ALA A 177 15.38 11.78 19.72
C ALA A 177 14.15 11.59 18.82
N ILE A 178 13.09 12.35 19.09
CA ILE A 178 11.88 12.40 18.25
C ILE A 178 12.08 13.22 16.97
N THR A 179 13.21 13.94 16.86
CA THR A 179 13.59 14.80 15.72
C THR A 179 15.08 14.65 15.46
N CYS A 180 15.45 14.47 14.18
CA CYS A 180 16.81 14.45 13.69
C CYS A 180 17.01 15.56 12.65
N SER A 181 18.13 16.29 12.72
CA SER A 181 18.48 17.32 11.73
C SER A 181 19.85 17.02 11.14
N PHE A 182 19.96 17.13 9.82
CA PHE A 182 21.15 16.83 9.03
C PHE A 182 21.51 18.08 8.22
N PRO A 183 22.40 18.95 8.74
CA PRO A 183 22.87 20.11 8.01
C PRO A 183 23.65 19.70 6.75
N LEU A 184 23.73 20.62 5.78
CA LEU A 184 24.48 20.44 4.53
C LEU A 184 25.99 20.51 4.75
#